data_AF-A0A5C0SJI9-F1
#
_entry.id   AF-A0A5C0SJI9-F1
#
_cell.length_a   1.000
_cell.length_b   1.000
_cell.length_c   1.000
_cell.angle_alpha   90.00
_cell.angle_beta   90.00
_cell.angle_gamma   90.00
#
_symmetry.space_group_name_H-M   'P 1'
#
loop_
_entity.id
_entity.type
_entity.pdbx_description
1 polymer ?
#
loop_
_entity_poly.entity_id
_entity_poly.type
_entity_poly.pdbx_seq_one_letter_code
_entity_poly.pdbx_strand_id
1 'polypeptide(L)'
;MSRTEYFVFVMDHTHKDIKEMGRRIAELEQMVALLEKELEQKNKIIVQKDKIIERQNRTIEQLEKKLEDCASKLFDCKNNKPKLSSKWSKILLAIPKAVEEGLTWNDLMRDLGILDPQEQVAVMQRFFITIDENGRIPEIIRPLPGIRELEGIDLYRKDGVNVRFAKIVREDTLKAAKSLDVPKPTEDGQPAVEVPRAKIEKQLKAWLKQYEQWASSWKTKEKAESFLKSVGNNGLKRLVREYGFDVVAEVVGSNADFRALFGPFLLKLEGKKVEVTSDV
;
A
#
# COMPACT_ATOMS: atom_id res chain seq x y z
N MET A 1 -90.45 49.13 -11.46
CA MET A 1 -89.09 49.65 -11.31
C MET A 1 -89.02 50.97 -12.06
N SER A 2 -88.70 52.07 -11.38
CA SER A 2 -88.49 53.36 -12.05
C SER A 2 -87.20 53.34 -12.88
N ARG A 3 -87.08 54.23 -13.88
CA ARG A 3 -85.85 54.36 -14.68
C ARG A 3 -84.62 54.56 -13.79
N THR A 4 -84.76 55.33 -12.72
CA THR A 4 -83.71 55.58 -11.74
C THR A 4 -83.32 54.33 -10.96
N GLU A 5 -84.29 53.52 -10.51
CA GLU A 5 -84.03 52.25 -9.80
C GLU A 5 -83.29 51.24 -10.69
N TYR A 6 -83.63 51.16 -11.98
CA TYR A 6 -82.93 50.31 -12.93
C TYR A 6 -81.47 50.73 -13.12
N PHE A 7 -81.21 52.04 -13.28
CA PHE A 7 -79.85 52.56 -13.42
C PHE A 7 -79.00 52.28 -12.16
N VAL A 8 -79.55 52.49 -10.97
CA VAL A 8 -78.85 52.19 -9.70
C VAL A 8 -78.54 50.70 -9.58
N PHE A 9 -79.49 49.83 -9.94
CA PHE A 9 -79.27 48.37 -9.94
C PHE A 9 -78.14 47.95 -10.89
N VAL A 10 -78.12 48.45 -12.12
CA VAL A 10 -77.06 48.16 -13.09
C VAL A 10 -75.70 48.68 -12.61
N MET A 11 -75.64 49.87 -12.03
CA MET A 11 -74.41 50.45 -11.48
C MET A 11 -73.87 49.64 -10.28
N ASP A 12 -74.74 49.18 -9.37
CA ASP A 12 -74.32 48.36 -8.24
C ASP A 12 -73.80 46.97 -8.68
N HIS A 13 -74.46 46.36 -9.67
CA HIS A 13 -74.02 45.06 -10.22
C HIS A 13 -72.68 45.18 -10.94
N THR A 14 -72.54 46.18 -11.82
CA THR A 14 -71.27 46.44 -12.53
C THR A 14 -70.14 46.79 -11.57
N HIS A 15 -70.40 47.53 -10.49
CA HIS A 15 -69.39 47.80 -9.47
C HIS A 15 -68.93 46.54 -8.74
N LYS A 16 -69.85 45.62 -8.41
CA LYS A 16 -69.52 44.31 -7.83
C LYS A 16 -68.68 43.47 -8.78
N ASP A 17 -69.05 43.43 -10.05
CA ASP A 17 -68.31 42.69 -11.08
C ASP A 17 -66.89 43.25 -11.26
N ILE A 18 -66.73 44.59 -11.31
CA ILE A 18 -65.42 45.25 -11.37
C ILE A 18 -64.58 44.88 -10.15
N LYS A 19 -65.17 44.89 -8.95
CA LYS A 19 -64.48 44.52 -7.71
C LYS A 19 -64.06 43.05 -7.69
N GLU A 20 -64.88 42.15 -8.23
CA GLU A 20 -64.54 40.73 -8.34
C GLU A 20 -63.45 40.49 -9.40
N MET A 21 -63.54 41.15 -10.56
CA MET A 21 -62.48 41.12 -11.58
C MET A 21 -61.16 41.65 -11.01
N GLY A 22 -61.18 42.74 -10.24
CA GLY A 22 -59.98 43.27 -9.58
C GLY A 22 -59.34 42.29 -8.61
N ARG A 23 -60.14 41.52 -7.84
CA ARG A 23 -59.61 40.45 -6.98
C ARG A 23 -58.96 39.33 -7.78
N ARG A 24 -59.60 38.86 -8.85
CA ARG A 24 -59.05 37.80 -9.71
C ARG A 24 -57.76 38.23 -10.40
N ILE A 25 -57.66 39.49 -10.84
CA ILE A 25 -56.43 40.04 -11.41
C ILE A 25 -55.30 39.97 -10.37
N ALA A 26 -55.54 40.44 -9.14
CA ALA A 26 -54.53 40.39 -8.07
C ALA A 26 -54.10 38.95 -7.71
N GLU A 27 -55.03 38.00 -7.71
CA GLU A 27 -54.72 36.57 -7.50
C GLU A 27 -53.85 36.00 -8.63
N LEU A 28 -54.17 36.33 -9.88
CA LEU A 28 -53.39 35.91 -11.04
C LEU A 28 -51.98 36.52 -11.03
N GLU A 29 -51.84 37.79 -10.67
CA GLU A 29 -50.54 38.46 -10.52
C GLU A 29 -49.67 37.76 -9.47
N GLN A 30 -50.25 37.35 -8.34
CA GLN A 30 -49.53 36.59 -7.32
C GLN A 30 -49.11 35.20 -7.82
N MET A 31 -49.98 34.51 -8.54
CA MET A 31 -49.66 33.21 -9.15
C MET A 31 -48.52 33.32 -10.16
N VAL A 32 -48.54 34.34 -11.03
CA VAL A 32 -47.47 34.57 -12.01
C VAL A 32 -46.14 34.80 -11.29
N ALA A 33 -46.10 35.65 -10.26
CA ALA A 33 -44.88 35.91 -9.49
C ALA A 33 -44.34 34.65 -8.78
N LEU A 34 -45.22 33.73 -8.35
CA LEU A 34 -44.80 32.44 -7.78
C LEU A 34 -44.20 31.53 -8.85
N LEU A 35 -44.83 31.43 -10.02
CA LEU A 35 -44.34 30.62 -11.14
C LEU A 35 -43.00 31.13 -11.66
N GLU A 36 -42.80 32.44 -11.74
CA GLU A 36 -41.50 33.04 -12.11
C GLU A 36 -40.40 32.66 -11.13
N LYS A 37 -40.67 32.69 -9.82
CA LYS A 37 -39.71 32.24 -8.80
C LYS A 37 -39.37 30.76 -8.92
N GLU A 38 -40.37 29.91 -9.18
CA GLU A 38 -40.15 28.47 -9.36
C GLU A 38 -39.32 28.19 -10.63
N LEU A 39 -39.59 28.92 -11.72
CA LEU A 39 -38.85 28.81 -12.97
C LEU A 39 -37.38 29.21 -12.77
N GLU A 40 -37.11 30.30 -12.05
CA GLU A 40 -35.75 30.73 -11.69
C GLU A 40 -35.00 29.68 -10.86
N GLN A 41 -35.67 29.03 -9.90
CA GLN A 41 -35.08 27.94 -9.13
C GLN A 41 -34.75 26.72 -10.02
N LYS A 42 -35.66 26.34 -10.92
CA LYS A 42 -35.42 25.24 -11.87
C LYS A 42 -34.24 25.55 -12.79
N ASN A 43 -34.13 26.79 -13.28
CA ASN A 43 -32.99 27.21 -14.11
C ASN A 43 -31.65 27.09 -13.36
N LYS A 44 -31.60 27.49 -12.09
CA LYS A 44 -30.38 27.31 -11.26
C LYS A 44 -29.99 25.84 -11.14
N ILE A 45 -30.95 24.94 -10.97
CA ILE A 45 -30.71 23.50 -10.90
C ILE A 45 -30.18 22.97 -12.24
N ILE A 46 -30.74 23.40 -13.37
CA ILE A 46 -30.29 23.01 -14.71
C ILE A 46 -28.82 23.41 -14.90
N VAL A 47 -28.46 24.66 -14.61
CA VAL A 47 -27.07 25.15 -14.72
C VAL A 47 -26.10 24.34 -13.84
N GLN A 48 -26.54 23.92 -12.64
CA GLN A 48 -25.73 23.07 -11.78
C GLN A 48 -25.54 21.66 -12.37
N LYS A 49 -26.61 21.09 -12.95
CA LYS A 49 -26.54 19.78 -13.62
C LYS A 49 -25.62 19.81 -14.83
N ASP A 50 -25.67 20.86 -15.65
CA ASP A 50 -24.78 21.01 -16.81
C ASP A 50 -23.31 21.03 -16.40
N LYS A 51 -22.95 21.73 -15.32
CA LYS A 51 -21.60 21.74 -14.77
C LYS A 51 -21.14 20.35 -14.30
N ILE A 52 -22.04 19.53 -13.76
CA ILE A 52 -21.73 18.16 -13.34
C ILE A 52 -21.49 17.29 -14.57
N ILE A 53 -22.35 17.37 -15.57
CA ILE A 53 -22.23 16.63 -16.84
C ILE A 53 -20.89 16.97 -17.50
N GLU A 54 -20.51 18.25 -17.56
CA GLU A 54 -19.24 18.67 -18.15
C GLU A 54 -18.02 18.07 -17.44
N ARG A 55 -18.03 18.01 -16.10
CA ARG A 55 -16.97 17.36 -15.31
C ARG A 55 -16.92 15.85 -15.54
N GLN A 56 -18.08 15.21 -15.66
CA GLN A 56 -18.16 13.78 -15.96
C GLN A 56 -17.59 13.48 -17.35
N ASN A 57 -17.94 14.28 -18.36
CA ASN A 57 -17.42 14.12 -19.73
C ASN A 57 -15.89 14.23 -19.78
N ARG A 58 -15.30 15.22 -19.09
CA ARG A 58 -13.83 15.33 -18.97
C ARG A 58 -13.19 14.12 -18.30
N THR A 59 -13.89 13.51 -17.34
CA THR A 59 -13.38 12.33 -16.62
C THR A 59 -13.44 11.09 -17.51
N ILE A 60 -14.51 10.93 -18.28
CA ILE A 60 -14.67 9.87 -19.28
C ILE A 60 -13.55 9.97 -20.32
N GLU A 61 -13.32 11.16 -20.90
CA GLU A 61 -12.27 11.39 -21.90
C GLU A 61 -10.87 11.03 -21.36
N GLN A 62 -10.56 11.38 -20.10
CA GLN A 62 -9.30 10.98 -19.46
C GLN A 62 -9.18 9.47 -19.27
N LEU A 63 -10.28 8.79 -18.93
CA LEU A 63 -10.30 7.34 -18.76
C LEU A 63 -10.16 6.62 -20.10
N GLU A 64 -10.84 7.08 -21.15
CA GLU A 64 -10.72 6.56 -22.50
C GLU A 64 -9.27 6.64 -22.99
N LYS A 65 -8.62 7.80 -22.80
CA LYS A 65 -7.21 7.96 -23.16
C LYS A 65 -6.29 7.01 -22.40
N LYS A 66 -6.51 6.84 -21.08
CA LYS A 66 -5.73 5.86 -20.28
C LYS A 66 -5.97 4.42 -20.71
N LEU A 67 -7.20 4.10 -21.11
CA LEU A 67 -7.58 2.77 -21.59
C LEU A 67 -6.89 2.49 -22.93
N GLU A 68 -6.85 3.47 -23.84
CA GLU A 68 -6.12 3.38 -25.10
C GLU A 68 -4.60 3.24 -24.90
N ASP A 69 -4.00 4.00 -23.97
CA ASP A 69 -2.60 3.85 -23.59
C ASP A 69 -2.31 2.43 -23.02
N CYS A 70 -3.20 1.91 -22.18
CA CYS A 70 -3.10 0.55 -21.64
C CYS A 70 -3.28 -0.51 -22.72
N ALA A 71 -4.21 -0.32 -23.65
CA ALA A 71 -4.46 -1.24 -24.75
C ALA A 71 -3.24 -1.32 -25.67
N SER A 72 -2.64 -0.18 -26.01
CA SER A 72 -1.40 -0.06 -26.76
C SER A 72 -0.25 -0.81 -26.06
N LYS A 73 -0.04 -0.58 -24.76
CA LYS A 73 0.97 -1.31 -23.96
C LYS A 73 0.72 -2.81 -23.92
N LEU A 74 -0.53 -3.25 -23.83
CA LEU A 74 -0.90 -4.65 -23.80
C LEU A 74 -0.67 -5.31 -25.16
N PHE A 75 -0.97 -4.60 -26.25
CA PHE A 75 -0.67 -5.02 -27.62
C PHE A 75 0.84 -5.18 -27.83
N ASP A 76 1.63 -4.20 -27.37
CA ASP A 76 3.10 -4.27 -27.39
C ASP A 76 3.62 -5.46 -26.58
N CYS A 77 3.08 -5.71 -25.38
CA CYS A 77 3.44 -6.88 -24.56
C CYS A 77 3.03 -8.22 -25.19
N LYS A 78 1.95 -8.27 -25.96
CA LYS A 78 1.49 -9.51 -26.65
C LYS A 78 2.30 -9.83 -27.89
N ASN A 79 2.70 -8.82 -28.65
CA ASN A 79 3.45 -8.98 -29.89
C ASN A 79 4.97 -9.04 -29.67
N ASN A 80 5.46 -8.30 -28.68
CA ASN A 80 6.80 -8.43 -28.13
C ASN A 80 6.77 -9.25 -26.84
N LYS A 81 6.08 -10.40 -26.84
CA LYS A 81 6.19 -11.36 -25.73
C LYS A 81 7.69 -11.56 -25.49
N PRO A 82 8.23 -11.15 -24.34
CA PRO A 82 9.57 -11.58 -23.97
C PRO A 82 9.45 -13.09 -24.00
N LYS A 83 10.16 -13.76 -24.91
CA LYS A 83 10.42 -15.20 -24.74
C LYS A 83 10.91 -15.28 -23.31
N LEU A 84 10.11 -15.86 -22.40
CA LEU A 84 10.55 -16.15 -21.04
C LEU A 84 11.91 -16.81 -21.25
N SER A 85 12.98 -16.08 -20.91
CA SER A 85 14.33 -16.62 -21.12
C SER A 85 14.34 -18.00 -20.47
N SER A 86 15.07 -18.96 -21.03
CA SER A 86 15.05 -20.35 -20.53
C SER A 86 15.19 -20.44 -19.00
N LYS A 87 15.87 -19.47 -18.37
CA LYS A 87 15.97 -19.27 -16.92
C LYS A 87 14.61 -19.09 -16.20
N TRP A 88 13.71 -18.23 -16.70
CA TRP A 88 12.43 -17.93 -16.06
C TRP A 88 11.44 -19.08 -16.16
N SER A 89 11.38 -19.75 -17.31
CA SER A 89 10.58 -20.97 -17.46
C SER A 89 11.07 -22.08 -16.55
N LYS A 90 12.39 -22.24 -16.37
CA LYS A 90 12.96 -23.21 -15.42
C LYS A 90 12.55 -22.90 -13.98
N ILE A 91 12.57 -21.63 -13.57
CA ILE A 91 12.13 -21.21 -12.23
C ILE A 91 10.65 -21.54 -12.03
N LEU A 92 9.77 -21.16 -12.96
CA LEU A 92 8.33 -21.44 -12.88
C LEU A 92 8.04 -22.94 -12.76
N LEU A 93 8.74 -23.78 -13.53
CA LEU A 93 8.56 -25.24 -13.49
C LEU A 93 9.13 -25.89 -12.21
N ALA A 94 10.05 -25.22 -11.51
CA ALA A 94 10.67 -25.74 -10.30
C ALA A 94 9.86 -25.40 -9.03
N ILE A 95 9.06 -24.33 -9.04
CA ILE A 95 8.25 -23.92 -7.88
C ILE A 95 7.27 -25.03 -7.41
N PRO A 96 6.49 -25.70 -8.29
CA PRO A 96 5.60 -26.77 -7.85
C PRO A 96 6.32 -27.95 -7.21
N LYS A 97 7.51 -28.33 -7.73
CA LYS A 97 8.33 -29.39 -7.14
C LYS A 97 8.85 -29.00 -5.76
N ALA A 98 9.26 -27.75 -5.61
CA ALA A 98 9.72 -27.21 -4.34
C ALA A 98 8.62 -27.21 -3.26
N VAL A 99 7.35 -27.12 -3.65
CA VAL A 99 6.20 -27.30 -2.73
C VAL A 99 6.12 -28.74 -2.22
N GLU A 100 6.28 -29.73 -3.12
CA GLU A 100 6.23 -31.16 -2.76
C GLU A 100 7.39 -31.55 -1.83
N GLU A 101 8.56 -30.94 -2.05
CA GLU A 101 9.77 -31.14 -1.25
C GLU A 101 9.79 -30.27 0.03
N GLY A 102 8.82 -29.37 0.20
CA GLY A 102 8.69 -28.51 1.38
C GLY A 102 9.81 -27.47 1.54
N LEU A 103 10.43 -27.08 0.43
CA LEU A 103 11.59 -26.18 0.38
C LEU A 103 11.22 -24.73 0.73
N THR A 104 12.24 -23.96 1.14
CA THR A 104 12.13 -22.50 1.19
C THR A 104 12.47 -21.88 -0.16
N TRP A 105 12.07 -20.62 -0.34
CA TRP A 105 12.43 -19.86 -1.53
C TRP A 105 13.95 -19.82 -1.76
N ASN A 106 14.73 -19.67 -0.71
CA ASN A 106 16.19 -19.67 -0.76
C ASN A 106 16.73 -21.04 -1.23
N ASP A 107 16.17 -22.14 -0.75
CA ASP A 107 16.63 -23.48 -1.14
C ASP A 107 16.38 -23.72 -2.63
N LEU A 108 15.16 -23.39 -3.11
CA LEU A 108 14.82 -23.42 -4.53
C LEU A 108 15.77 -22.56 -5.38
N MET A 109 16.08 -21.34 -4.93
CA MET A 109 16.98 -20.46 -5.67
C MET A 109 18.42 -21.00 -5.69
N ARG A 110 18.90 -21.62 -4.62
CA ARG A 110 20.21 -22.28 -4.59
C ARG A 110 20.27 -23.45 -5.57
N ASP A 111 19.22 -24.26 -5.64
CA ASP A 111 19.14 -25.39 -6.59
C ASP A 111 19.15 -24.92 -8.05
N LEU A 112 18.62 -23.72 -8.30
CA LEU A 112 18.63 -23.07 -9.61
C LEU A 112 19.90 -22.25 -9.88
N GLY A 113 20.88 -22.25 -8.97
CA GLY A 113 22.16 -21.56 -9.10
C GLY A 113 22.11 -20.04 -8.85
N ILE A 114 21.03 -19.54 -8.25
CA ILE A 114 20.85 -18.12 -7.91
C ILE A 114 21.21 -17.91 -6.44
N LEU A 115 22.48 -17.54 -6.22
CA LEU A 115 23.04 -17.38 -4.87
C LEU A 115 22.94 -15.96 -4.33
N ASP A 116 22.81 -14.96 -5.21
CA ASP A 116 22.79 -13.56 -4.80
C ASP A 116 21.47 -13.19 -4.10
N PRO A 117 21.52 -12.70 -2.84
CA PRO A 117 20.34 -12.29 -2.08
C PRO A 117 19.41 -11.31 -2.80
N GLN A 118 19.98 -10.33 -3.52
CA GLN A 118 19.18 -9.30 -4.19
C GLN A 118 18.52 -9.86 -5.44
N GLU A 119 19.24 -10.70 -6.18
CA GLU A 119 18.70 -11.44 -7.32
C GLU A 119 17.55 -12.35 -6.90
N GLN A 120 17.66 -13.07 -5.79
CA GLN A 120 16.58 -13.93 -5.27
C GLN A 120 15.30 -13.14 -4.96
N VAL A 121 15.43 -11.95 -4.36
CA VAL A 121 14.28 -11.07 -4.06
C VAL A 121 13.69 -10.50 -5.35
N ALA A 122 14.54 -10.08 -6.30
CA ALA A 122 14.09 -9.58 -7.59
C ALA A 122 13.35 -10.66 -8.41
N VAL A 123 13.80 -11.91 -8.35
CA VAL A 123 13.11 -13.06 -8.96
C VAL A 123 11.77 -13.27 -8.30
N MET A 124 11.69 -13.22 -6.97
CA MET A 124 10.45 -13.42 -6.22
C MET A 124 9.41 -12.34 -6.55
N GLN A 125 9.83 -11.07 -6.62
CA GLN A 125 8.98 -9.93 -6.98
C GLN A 125 8.37 -10.03 -8.38
N ARG A 126 8.94 -10.86 -9.27
CA ARG A 126 8.36 -11.11 -10.60
C ARG A 126 7.23 -12.11 -10.60
N PHE A 127 7.07 -12.90 -9.54
CA PHE A 127 6.08 -13.96 -9.46
C PHE A 127 5.09 -13.74 -8.33
N PHE A 128 5.46 -12.99 -7.29
CA PHE A 128 4.69 -12.82 -6.07
C PHE A 128 4.54 -11.35 -5.64
N ILE A 129 3.44 -11.08 -4.93
CA ILE A 129 3.15 -9.81 -4.28
C ILE A 129 3.87 -9.78 -2.93
N THR A 130 5.08 -9.23 -2.93
CA THR A 130 5.96 -9.22 -1.76
C THR A 130 5.72 -8.05 -0.80
N ILE A 131 4.93 -7.05 -1.21
CA ILE A 131 4.63 -5.85 -0.42
C ILE A 131 3.11 -5.61 -0.48
N ASP A 132 2.50 -5.35 0.67
CA ASP A 132 1.08 -5.04 0.82
C ASP A 132 0.78 -3.54 0.59
N GLU A 133 -0.51 -3.17 0.64
CA GLU A 133 -0.98 -1.79 0.47
C GLU A 133 -0.38 -0.80 1.50
N ASN A 134 0.14 -1.32 2.63
CA ASN A 134 0.74 -0.54 3.71
C ASN A 134 2.27 -0.49 3.63
N GLY A 135 2.88 -1.01 2.55
CA GLY A 135 4.33 -1.06 2.39
C GLY A 135 5.02 -2.11 3.27
N ARG A 136 4.28 -3.06 3.84
CA ARG A 136 4.80 -4.16 4.67
C ARG A 136 4.88 -5.45 3.86
N ILE A 137 5.83 -6.31 4.20
CA ILE A 137 5.86 -7.67 3.63
C ILE A 137 4.83 -8.51 4.41
N PRO A 138 3.86 -9.16 3.75
CA PRO A 138 2.84 -9.96 4.43
C PRO A 138 3.41 -11.30 4.95
N GLU A 139 2.71 -11.92 5.90
CA GLU A 139 3.01 -13.28 6.38
C GLU A 139 2.74 -14.33 5.27
N ILE A 140 1.67 -14.10 4.49
CA ILE A 140 1.31 -14.91 3.33
C ILE A 140 1.53 -14.07 2.08
N ILE A 141 2.47 -14.49 1.26
CA ILE A 141 2.86 -13.82 0.02
C ILE A 141 2.23 -14.58 -1.14
N ARG A 142 1.31 -13.89 -1.83
CA ARG A 142 0.48 -14.48 -2.88
C ARG A 142 1.10 -14.30 -4.27
N PRO A 143 0.85 -15.22 -5.21
CA PRO A 143 1.31 -15.09 -6.58
C PRO A 143 0.63 -13.89 -7.27
N LEU A 144 1.28 -13.35 -8.30
CA LEU A 144 0.71 -12.31 -9.15
C LEU A 144 -0.50 -12.87 -9.92
N PRO A 145 -1.59 -12.09 -10.05
CA PRO A 145 -2.76 -12.54 -10.79
C PRO A 145 -2.42 -12.81 -12.25
N GLY A 146 -2.86 -13.97 -12.77
CA GLY A 146 -2.70 -14.36 -14.17
C GLY A 146 -1.60 -15.40 -14.46
N ILE A 147 -0.84 -15.85 -13.46
CA ILE A 147 0.15 -16.93 -13.59
C ILE A 147 -0.51 -18.26 -13.21
N ARG A 148 -0.90 -19.05 -14.21
CA ARG A 148 -1.65 -20.31 -14.01
C ARG A 148 -0.83 -21.38 -13.29
N GLU A 149 0.48 -21.39 -13.52
CA GLU A 149 1.41 -22.37 -12.95
C GLU A 149 1.59 -22.22 -11.44
N LEU A 150 1.17 -21.09 -10.86
CA LEU A 150 1.28 -20.79 -9.42
C LEU A 150 -0.08 -20.78 -8.73
N GLU A 151 -1.15 -21.20 -9.40
CA GLU A 151 -2.49 -21.24 -8.82
C GLU A 151 -2.52 -22.19 -7.61
N GLY A 152 -2.96 -21.66 -6.46
CA GLY A 152 -2.97 -22.40 -5.20
C GLY A 152 -1.60 -22.58 -4.52
N ILE A 153 -0.55 -21.89 -4.98
CA ILE A 153 0.77 -21.88 -4.35
C ILE A 153 1.02 -20.53 -3.67
N ASP A 154 1.29 -20.55 -2.37
CA ASP A 154 1.62 -19.38 -1.58
C ASP A 154 3.04 -19.51 -0.98
N LEU A 155 3.67 -18.37 -0.67
CA LEU A 155 4.86 -18.35 0.17
C LEU A 155 4.47 -17.97 1.60
N TYR A 156 4.74 -18.86 2.55
CA TYR A 156 4.49 -18.65 3.96
C TYR A 156 5.75 -18.21 4.69
N ARG A 157 5.68 -17.06 5.33
CA ARG A 157 6.80 -16.45 6.06
C ARG A 157 6.38 -16.22 7.50
N LYS A 158 6.92 -17.03 8.41
CA LYS A 158 6.77 -16.82 9.86
C LYS A 158 7.30 -15.44 10.28
N ASP A 159 6.65 -14.79 11.24
CA ASP A 159 7.03 -13.45 11.69
C ASP A 159 8.53 -13.32 12.02
N GLY A 160 9.14 -12.24 11.53
CA GLY A 160 10.57 -11.96 11.70
C GLY A 160 11.51 -12.76 10.78
N VAL A 161 11.01 -13.72 10.01
CA VAL A 161 11.81 -14.48 9.05
C VAL A 161 11.99 -13.67 7.76
N ASN A 162 13.20 -13.69 7.19
CA ASN A 162 13.48 -13.03 5.92
C ASN A 162 12.60 -13.64 4.81
N VAL A 163 12.15 -12.81 3.89
CA VAL A 163 11.29 -13.22 2.77
C VAL A 163 11.91 -14.34 1.91
N ARG A 164 13.24 -14.40 1.86
CA ARG A 164 13.97 -15.48 1.17
C ARG A 164 13.83 -16.85 1.84
N PHE A 165 13.53 -16.90 3.13
CA PHE A 165 13.28 -18.15 3.84
C PHE A 165 11.78 -18.45 3.96
N ALA A 166 10.94 -17.76 3.19
CA ALA A 166 9.52 -18.11 3.10
C ALA A 166 9.40 -19.54 2.55
N LYS A 167 8.60 -20.35 3.22
CA LYS A 167 8.31 -21.73 2.83
C LYS A 167 7.32 -21.74 1.68
N ILE A 168 7.58 -22.53 0.65
CA ILE A 168 6.69 -22.66 -0.50
C ILE A 168 5.63 -23.72 -0.15
N VAL A 169 4.35 -23.34 -0.16
CA VAL A 169 3.25 -24.17 0.35
C VAL A 169 2.02 -24.11 -0.54
N ARG A 170 1.15 -25.12 -0.48
CA ARG A 170 -0.18 -25.04 -1.11
C ARG A 170 -1.15 -24.28 -0.20
N GLU A 171 -2.04 -23.52 -0.80
CA GLU A 171 -3.09 -22.77 -0.08
C GLU A 171 -3.93 -23.70 0.81
N ASP A 172 -4.24 -24.91 0.33
CA ASP A 172 -5.01 -25.91 1.07
C ASP A 172 -4.29 -26.40 2.33
N THR A 173 -2.95 -26.56 2.27
CA THR A 173 -2.14 -26.94 3.42
C THR A 173 -2.04 -25.83 4.47
N LEU A 174 -2.09 -24.55 4.06
CA LEU A 174 -2.17 -23.43 4.98
C LEU A 174 -3.53 -23.32 5.67
N LYS A 175 -4.61 -23.56 4.93
CA LYS A 175 -5.97 -23.60 5.50
C LYS A 175 -6.13 -24.75 6.49
N ALA A 176 -5.57 -25.93 6.19
CA ALA A 176 -5.55 -27.09 7.08
C ALA A 176 -4.72 -26.85 8.36
N ALA A 177 -3.53 -26.24 8.23
CA ALA A 177 -2.70 -25.90 9.38
C ALA A 177 -3.36 -24.86 10.31
N LYS A 178 -4.02 -23.84 9.74
CA LYS A 178 -4.77 -22.84 10.52
C LYS A 178 -6.06 -23.38 11.15
N SER A 179 -6.60 -24.49 10.67
CA SER A 179 -7.80 -25.13 11.24
C SER A 179 -7.47 -26.22 12.28
N LEU A 180 -6.21 -26.64 12.40
CA LEU A 180 -5.71 -27.56 13.43
C LEU A 180 -5.17 -26.84 14.68
N ASP A 181 -4.83 -25.54 14.60
CA ASP A 181 -4.41 -24.72 15.75
C ASP A 181 -5.60 -24.11 16.51
N VAL A 182 -6.39 -24.97 17.16
CA VAL A 182 -7.12 -24.55 18.37
C VAL A 182 -6.73 -25.48 19.52
N PRO A 183 -5.83 -24.99 20.39
CA PRO A 183 -6.03 -25.15 21.82
C PRO A 183 -6.23 -23.78 22.48
N LYS A 184 -7.30 -23.68 23.27
CA LYS A 184 -7.47 -22.64 24.28
C LYS A 184 -6.30 -22.67 25.28
N PRO A 185 -5.95 -21.52 25.89
CA PRO A 185 -4.76 -21.36 26.68
C PRO A 185 -4.90 -22.07 28.03
N THR A 186 -3.89 -22.86 28.41
CA THR A 186 -3.61 -23.19 29.80
C THR A 186 -2.27 -22.57 30.19
N GLU A 187 -2.40 -21.74 31.20
CA GLU A 187 -1.48 -21.01 32.08
C GLU A 187 0.03 -21.33 32.04
N ASP A 188 0.75 -20.22 32.25
CA ASP A 188 2.15 -20.06 32.64
C ASP A 188 3.26 -20.13 31.58
N GLY A 189 3.68 -18.95 31.10
CA GLY A 189 4.90 -18.83 30.31
C GLY A 189 5.27 -17.50 29.65
N GLN A 190 4.80 -16.34 30.13
CA GLN A 190 5.26 -14.97 29.77
C GLN A 190 5.18 -14.53 28.28
N PRO A 191 4.91 -13.23 28.00
CA PRO A 191 4.61 -12.75 26.66
C PRO A 191 5.90 -12.57 25.83
N ALA A 192 6.01 -13.26 24.69
CA ALA A 192 7.18 -13.16 23.83
C ALA A 192 7.09 -12.00 22.82
N VAL A 193 7.43 -10.81 23.33
CA VAL A 193 8.29 -9.76 22.74
C VAL A 193 7.75 -8.90 21.59
N GLU A 194 6.96 -7.88 21.94
CA GLU A 194 6.70 -6.68 21.14
C GLU A 194 7.86 -5.62 21.19
N VAL A 195 9.12 -6.04 21.47
CA VAL A 195 10.20 -5.13 21.93
C VAL A 195 11.59 -5.20 21.24
N PRO A 196 11.89 -5.91 20.12
CA PRO A 196 13.28 -5.91 19.60
C PRO A 196 13.64 -4.64 18.81
N ARG A 197 12.76 -4.17 17.91
CA ARG A 197 13.06 -3.06 16.99
C ARG A 197 13.25 -1.72 17.69
N ALA A 198 12.33 -1.36 18.57
CA ALA A 198 12.36 -0.07 19.28
C ALA A 198 13.62 0.08 20.15
N LYS A 199 14.13 -1.03 20.73
CA LYS A 199 15.36 -1.03 21.51
C LYS A 199 16.59 -0.81 20.62
N ILE A 200 16.69 -1.53 19.50
CA ILE A 200 17.79 -1.37 18.53
C ILE A 200 17.78 0.05 17.96
N GLU A 201 16.61 0.53 17.54
CA GLU A 201 16.45 1.88 16.98
C GLU A 201 16.83 2.96 18.00
N LYS A 202 16.38 2.85 19.26
CA LYS A 202 16.76 3.78 20.33
C LYS A 202 18.27 3.83 20.55
N GLN A 203 18.93 2.68 20.49
CA GLN A 203 20.38 2.56 20.67
C GLN A 203 21.15 3.13 19.47
N LEU A 204 20.70 2.86 18.24
CA LEU A 204 21.27 3.45 17.01
C LEU A 204 21.08 4.97 16.97
N LYS A 205 19.91 5.49 17.37
CA LYS A 205 19.66 6.94 17.52
C LYS A 205 20.61 7.58 18.53
N ALA A 206 20.86 6.92 19.66
CA ALA A 206 21.79 7.43 20.66
C ALA A 206 23.23 7.52 20.11
N TRP A 207 23.68 6.50 19.37
CA TRP A 207 25.00 6.51 18.74
C TRP A 207 25.11 7.54 17.61
N LEU A 208 24.06 7.70 16.79
CA LEU A 208 24.02 8.73 15.75
C LEU A 208 24.17 10.13 16.36
N LYS A 209 23.37 10.44 17.40
CA LYS A 209 23.44 11.73 18.10
C LYS A 209 24.80 11.98 18.73
N GLN A 210 25.42 10.96 19.33
CA GLN A 210 26.76 11.07 19.92
C GLN A 210 27.85 11.29 18.85
N TYR A 211 27.72 10.64 17.69
CA TYR A 211 28.59 10.87 16.56
C TYR A 211 28.46 12.29 16.00
N GLU A 212 27.23 12.77 15.76
CA GLU A 212 26.98 14.13 15.26
C GLU A 212 27.55 15.21 16.19
N GLN A 213 27.41 15.04 17.51
CA GLN A 213 27.98 15.96 18.51
C GLN A 213 29.51 16.09 18.40
N TRP A 214 30.20 15.00 18.10
CA TRP A 214 31.66 14.99 17.97
C TRP A 214 32.13 15.32 16.55
N ALA A 215 31.32 15.03 15.53
CA ALA A 215 31.60 15.40 14.14
C ALA A 215 31.39 16.92 13.89
N SER A 216 30.55 17.58 14.70
CA SER A 216 30.25 19.01 14.59
C SER A 216 31.41 19.94 15.01
N SER A 217 32.46 19.42 15.64
CA SER A 217 33.62 20.21 16.06
C SER A 217 34.92 19.66 15.46
N TRP A 218 35.67 20.55 14.81
CA TRP A 218 36.96 20.23 14.17
C TRP A 218 37.96 19.59 15.15
N LYS A 219 37.92 19.98 16.44
CA LYS A 219 38.83 19.46 17.48
C LYS A 219 38.48 18.04 17.95
N THR A 220 37.31 17.51 17.61
CA THR A 220 36.82 16.20 18.08
C THR A 220 36.62 15.18 16.96
N LYS A 221 37.05 15.50 15.74
CA LYS A 221 36.90 14.64 14.56
C LYS A 221 37.57 13.26 14.75
N GLU A 222 38.77 13.22 15.31
CA GLU A 222 39.45 11.96 15.64
C GLU A 222 38.70 11.12 16.69
N LYS A 223 38.02 11.79 17.65
CA LYS A 223 37.18 11.10 18.65
C LYS A 223 35.93 10.51 18.01
N ALA A 224 35.32 11.21 17.05
CA ALA A 224 34.16 10.73 16.29
C ALA A 224 34.51 9.47 15.45
N GLU A 225 35.66 9.47 14.79
CA GLU A 225 36.12 8.32 14.01
C GLU A 225 36.49 7.12 14.88
N SER A 226 37.16 7.36 16.02
CA SER A 226 37.47 6.31 17.01
C SER A 226 36.20 5.69 17.60
N PHE A 227 35.20 6.53 17.88
CA PHE A 227 33.88 6.10 18.34
C PHE A 227 33.17 5.22 17.30
N LEU A 228 33.12 5.63 16.03
CA LEU A 228 32.53 4.81 14.98
C LEU A 228 33.22 3.46 14.82
N LYS A 229 34.55 3.41 14.92
CA LYS A 229 35.29 2.14 14.91
C LYS A 229 34.89 1.25 16.10
N SER A 230 34.71 1.82 17.29
CA SER A 230 34.25 1.08 18.48
C SER A 230 32.81 0.57 18.32
N VAL A 231 31.91 1.41 17.81
CA VAL A 231 30.52 1.04 17.51
C VAL A 231 30.49 -0.06 16.46
N GLY A 232 31.23 0.06 15.36
CA GLY A 232 31.33 -0.98 14.33
C GLY A 232 31.88 -2.31 14.85
N ASN A 233 32.99 -2.26 15.59
CA ASN A 233 33.71 -3.46 15.99
C ASN A 233 33.09 -4.18 17.20
N ASN A 234 32.50 -3.44 18.14
CA ASN A 234 32.02 -3.98 19.41
C ASN A 234 30.52 -3.74 19.61
N GLY A 235 30.03 -2.54 19.32
CA GLY A 235 28.61 -2.18 19.52
C GLY A 235 27.65 -2.95 18.60
N LEU A 236 27.86 -2.83 17.29
CA LEU A 236 27.08 -3.52 16.26
C LEU A 236 27.26 -5.02 16.33
N LYS A 237 28.48 -5.54 16.59
CA LYS A 237 28.67 -6.98 16.85
C LYS A 237 27.86 -7.48 18.03
N ARG A 238 27.81 -6.70 19.12
CA ARG A 238 27.02 -7.05 20.31
C ARG A 238 25.53 -7.04 20.00
N LEU A 239 25.03 -6.02 19.30
CA LEU A 239 23.63 -5.98 18.85
C LEU A 239 23.29 -7.16 17.94
N VAL A 240 24.17 -7.50 17.00
CA VAL A 240 24.00 -8.65 16.10
C VAL A 240 24.00 -9.97 16.89
N ARG A 241 24.80 -10.10 17.94
CA ARG A 241 24.82 -11.28 18.81
C ARG A 241 23.57 -11.38 19.68
N GLU A 242 23.08 -10.25 20.20
CA GLU A 242 21.94 -10.18 21.12
C GLU A 242 20.58 -10.27 20.40
N TYR A 243 20.47 -9.70 19.20
CA TYR A 243 19.19 -9.54 18.49
C TYR A 243 19.17 -10.18 17.09
N GLY A 244 20.29 -10.72 16.61
CA GLY A 244 20.43 -11.30 15.28
C GLY A 244 20.85 -10.28 14.22
N PHE A 245 21.62 -10.76 13.22
CA PHE A 245 22.13 -9.90 12.13
C PHE A 245 21.00 -9.26 11.33
N ASP A 246 19.98 -10.04 11.01
CA ASP A 246 18.89 -9.62 10.14
C ASP A 246 18.02 -8.52 10.75
N VAL A 247 17.73 -8.61 12.06
CA VAL A 247 16.96 -7.58 12.78
C VAL A 247 17.75 -6.27 12.87
N VAL A 248 19.06 -6.34 13.09
CA VAL A 248 19.92 -5.15 13.14
C VAL A 248 20.10 -4.55 11.75
N ALA A 249 20.26 -5.38 10.71
CA ALA A 249 20.39 -4.94 9.32
C ALA A 249 19.09 -4.29 8.80
N GLU A 250 17.93 -4.80 9.20
CA GLU A 250 16.65 -4.21 8.86
C GLU A 250 16.48 -2.81 9.49
N VAL A 251 16.79 -2.66 10.78
CA VAL A 251 16.69 -1.35 11.46
C VAL A 251 17.72 -0.36 10.92
N VAL A 252 18.93 -0.81 10.58
CA VAL A 252 19.92 0.05 9.89
C VAL A 252 19.47 0.40 8.47
N GLY A 253 18.80 -0.53 7.78
CA GLY A 253 18.28 -0.34 6.44
C GLY A 253 17.06 0.57 6.35
N SER A 254 16.26 0.69 7.41
CA SER A 254 15.03 1.48 7.42
C SER A 254 15.24 3.00 7.54
N ASN A 255 16.45 3.45 7.88
CA ASN A 255 16.79 4.88 8.00
C ASN A 255 18.05 5.21 7.18
N ALA A 256 18.00 6.29 6.40
CA ALA A 256 19.10 6.69 5.51
C ALA A 256 20.38 7.06 6.27
N ASP A 257 20.27 7.70 7.43
CA ASP A 257 21.40 8.12 8.26
C ASP A 257 22.07 6.91 8.91
N PHE A 258 21.28 5.94 9.37
CA PHE A 258 21.83 4.67 9.87
C PHE A 258 22.53 3.89 8.78
N ARG A 259 21.93 3.82 7.58
CA ARG A 259 22.51 3.13 6.44
C ARG A 259 23.86 3.73 6.06
N ALA A 260 23.97 5.05 6.03
CA ALA A 260 25.21 5.75 5.71
C ALA A 260 26.29 5.49 6.76
N LEU A 261 25.92 5.52 8.05
CA LEU A 261 26.88 5.48 9.16
C LEU A 261 27.27 4.06 9.59
N PHE A 262 26.32 3.15 9.65
CA PHE A 262 26.45 1.81 10.21
C PHE A 262 26.46 0.69 9.15
N GLY A 263 25.91 0.95 7.96
CA GLY A 263 25.86 -0.01 6.85
C GLY A 263 27.22 -0.60 6.45
N PRO A 264 28.29 0.20 6.28
CA PRO A 264 29.61 -0.32 5.93
C PRO A 264 30.20 -1.29 6.98
N PHE A 265 29.81 -1.14 8.25
CA PHE A 265 30.27 -2.03 9.32
C PHE A 265 29.48 -3.34 9.34
N LEU A 266 28.18 -3.30 9.07
CA LEU A 266 27.36 -4.51 8.97
C LEU A 266 27.81 -5.42 7.81
N LEU A 267 28.13 -4.85 6.64
CA LEU A 267 28.65 -5.62 5.50
C LEU A 267 29.96 -6.35 5.84
N LYS A 268 30.83 -5.75 6.68
CA LYS A 268 32.06 -6.40 7.16
C LYS A 268 31.81 -7.53 8.14
N LEU A 269 30.66 -7.53 8.83
CA LEU A 269 30.27 -8.61 9.75
C LEU A 269 29.64 -9.79 9.00
N GLU A 270 28.99 -9.54 7.86
CA GLU A 270 28.45 -10.57 6.96
C GLU A 270 29.57 -11.40 6.34
N GLY A 271 30.64 -10.75 5.86
CA GLY A 271 31.78 -11.42 5.22
C GLY A 271 32.68 -12.26 6.15
N LYS A 272 32.46 -12.25 7.47
CA LYS A 272 33.26 -13.02 8.45
C LYS A 272 32.60 -14.32 8.94
N LYS A 273 31.49 -14.75 8.33
CA LYS A 273 30.77 -15.98 8.74
C LYS A 273 31.33 -17.29 8.16
N VAL A 274 32.52 -17.32 7.57
CA VAL A 274 33.20 -18.55 7.14
C VAL A 274 34.64 -18.55 7.64
N GLU A 275 34.80 -18.89 8.91
CA GLU A 275 36.01 -19.47 9.51
C GLU A 275 35.60 -19.92 10.92
N VAL A 276 34.82 -20.99 11.00
CA VAL A 276 34.85 -21.84 12.20
C VAL A 276 35.90 -22.88 11.88
N THR A 277 37.11 -22.59 12.35
CA THR A 277 38.19 -23.54 12.54
C THR A 277 37.63 -24.78 13.25
N SER A 278 37.55 -25.88 12.51
CA SER A 278 37.53 -27.22 13.10
C SER A 278 38.93 -27.49 13.63
N ASP A 279 39.16 -27.19 14.90
CA ASP A 279 40.29 -27.70 15.65
C ASP A 279 39.80 -28.27 16.99
N VAL A 280 40.21 -29.53 17.18
CA VAL A 280 40.10 -30.44 18.35
C VAL A 280 38.77 -31.18 18.54
#